data_AF-A0A5E4NP09-F1
#
_entry.id   AF-A0A5E4NP09-F1
#
_cell.length_a   1.000
_cell.length_b   1.000
_cell.length_c   1.000
_cell.angle_alpha   90.00
_cell.angle_beta   90.00
_cell.angle_gamma   90.00
#
_symmetry.space_group_name_H-M   'P 1'
#
loop_
_entity.id
_entity.type
_entity.pdbx_description
1 polymer ?
#
loop_
_entity_poly.entity_id
_entity_poly.type
_entity_poly.pdbx_seq_one_letter_code
_entity_poly.pdbx_strand_id
1 'polypeptide(L)'
;MCLICQKTFSNEAMKPSRLLDHFNKMHSDMKDKDVTYFQNMEKKQTTYHWEDLILPAIKEVITTVLHKPAADIIRRIPFSNSSVHRRIDEIAENIEESLCNHLKTCQFSIQLDESTLPTNETLLLSYVRFTKNEKICQELLFARNLETNTKGETIFNTMEKFCDEKQIPLKNIISIAIDGTPAMTGRHKDFIAYLKNKVPDMLAVHCDIHR
;
A
#
# COMPACT_ATOMS: atom_id res chain seq x y z
N MET A 1 -2.35 21.35 -9.90
CA MET A 1 -2.85 22.17 -8.77
C MET A 1 -1.71 23.08 -8.33
N CYS A 2 -1.97 24.33 -7.94
CA CYS A 2 -0.98 25.21 -7.33
C CYS A 2 -0.77 24.81 -5.87
N LEU A 3 0.48 24.53 -5.47
CA LEU A 3 0.79 24.20 -4.07
C LEU A 3 0.79 25.43 -3.14
N ILE A 4 0.72 26.66 -3.66
CA ILE A 4 0.72 27.87 -2.82
C ILE A 4 -0.72 28.28 -2.47
N CYS A 5 -1.63 28.28 -3.45
CA CYS A 5 -3.03 28.72 -3.26
C CYS A 5 -4.09 27.64 -3.51
N GLN A 6 -3.68 26.37 -3.65
CA GLN A 6 -4.56 25.21 -3.87
C GLN A 6 -5.45 25.31 -5.11
N LYS A 7 -5.19 26.26 -6.03
CA LYS A 7 -5.97 26.42 -7.25
C LYS A 7 -5.74 25.23 -8.18
N THR A 8 -6.82 24.55 -8.56
CA THR A 8 -6.79 23.48 -9.55
C THR A 8 -6.70 24.07 -10.96
N PHE A 9 -5.85 23.49 -11.81
CA PHE A 9 -5.63 23.95 -13.18
C PHE A 9 -6.12 22.89 -14.16
N SER A 10 -6.63 23.32 -15.31
CA SER A 10 -6.84 22.43 -16.46
C SER A 10 -5.50 22.00 -17.05
N ASN A 11 -5.49 20.90 -17.83
CA ASN A 11 -4.28 20.40 -18.49
C ASN A 11 -3.60 21.47 -19.37
N GLU A 12 -4.37 22.32 -20.05
CA GLU A 12 -3.81 23.41 -20.84
C GLU A 12 -3.17 24.52 -19.99
N ALA A 13 -3.62 24.70 -18.75
CA ALA A 13 -3.09 25.70 -17.82
C ALA A 13 -1.85 25.20 -17.05
N MET A 14 -1.50 23.92 -17.17
CA MET A 14 -0.28 23.33 -16.59
C MET A 14 0.99 23.55 -17.43
N LYS A 15 0.90 24.24 -18.57
CA LYS A 15 2.09 24.57 -19.38
C LYS A 15 3.09 25.42 -18.58
N PRO A 16 4.42 25.19 -18.68
CA PRO A 16 5.42 25.89 -17.88
C PRO A 16 5.32 27.42 -17.93
N SER A 17 5.08 27.99 -19.11
CA SER A 17 4.90 29.43 -19.26
C SER A 17 3.70 29.98 -18.49
N ARG A 18 2.57 29.24 -18.49
CA ARG A 18 1.34 29.63 -17.79
C ARG A 18 1.46 29.45 -16.27
N LEU A 19 2.20 28.44 -15.82
CA LEU A 19 2.50 28.26 -14.40
C LEU A 19 3.45 29.36 -13.90
N LEU A 20 4.45 29.74 -14.69
CA LEU A 20 5.35 30.85 -14.38
C LEU A 20 4.59 32.19 -14.34
N ASP A 21 3.69 32.43 -15.28
CA ASP A 21 2.80 33.61 -15.26
C ASP A 21 1.90 33.62 -14.02
N HIS A 22 1.32 32.48 -13.66
CA HIS A 22 0.53 32.35 -12.44
C HIS A 22 1.37 32.65 -11.20
N PHE A 23 2.58 32.10 -11.12
CA PHE A 23 3.49 32.33 -10.00
C PHE A 23 3.87 33.82 -9.88
N ASN A 24 4.29 34.44 -10.97
CA ASN A 24 4.69 35.85 -10.97
C ASN A 24 3.52 36.81 -10.66
N LYS A 25 2.29 36.47 -11.04
CA LYS A 25 1.12 37.32 -10.80
C LYS A 25 0.50 37.14 -9.42
N MET A 26 0.47 35.91 -8.93
CA MET A 26 -0.28 35.56 -7.71
C MET A 26 0.63 35.39 -6.48
N HIS A 27 1.92 35.09 -6.69
CA HIS A 27 2.88 34.72 -5.65
C HIS A 27 4.22 35.47 -5.83
N SER A 28 4.16 36.72 -6.29
CA SER A 28 5.35 37.55 -6.54
C SER A 28 6.21 37.77 -5.28
N ASP A 29 5.56 37.75 -4.11
CA ASP A 29 6.17 37.84 -2.78
C ASP A 29 7.04 36.61 -2.43
N MET A 30 6.86 35.49 -3.15
CA MET A 30 7.61 34.26 -2.94
C MET A 30 8.75 34.06 -3.93
N LYS A 31 9.03 35.04 -4.80
CA LYS A 31 10.04 34.93 -5.87
C LYS A 31 11.47 34.75 -5.35
N ASP A 32 11.77 35.29 -4.17
CA ASP A 32 13.10 35.23 -3.54
C ASP A 32 13.28 34.00 -2.63
N LYS A 33 12.27 33.13 -2.53
CA LYS A 33 12.36 31.89 -1.76
C LYS A 33 13.20 30.87 -2.52
N ASP A 34 14.04 30.16 -1.79
CA ASP A 34 14.91 29.13 -2.36
C ASP A 34 14.16 27.83 -2.64
N VAL A 35 14.82 26.93 -3.36
CA VAL A 35 14.26 25.60 -3.69
C VAL A 35 13.92 24.82 -2.41
N THR A 36 14.73 24.97 -1.35
CA THR A 36 14.52 24.32 -0.05
C THR A 36 13.18 24.68 0.58
N TYR A 37 12.78 25.96 0.51
CA TYR A 37 11.49 26.43 1.00
C TYR A 37 10.32 25.72 0.29
N PHE A 38 10.36 25.61 -1.03
CA PHE A 38 9.31 24.95 -1.82
C PHE A 38 9.28 23.43 -1.60
N GLN A 39 10.45 22.78 -1.51
CA GLN A 39 10.55 21.35 -1.17
C GLN A 39 9.96 21.05 0.22
N ASN A 40 10.19 21.91 1.20
CA ASN A 40 9.60 21.77 2.53
C ASN A 40 8.09 22.00 2.54
N MET A 41 7.60 22.89 1.68
CA MET A 41 6.17 23.15 1.52
C MET A 41 5.45 21.99 0.83
N GLU A 42 6.07 21.38 -0.17
CA GLU A 42 5.60 20.15 -0.80
C GLU A 42 5.51 18.99 0.20
N LYS A 43 6.54 18.78 1.02
CA LYS A 43 6.54 17.78 2.12
C LYS A 43 5.41 18.01 3.13
N LYS A 44 5.05 19.27 3.39
CA LYS A 44 3.92 19.61 4.27
C LYS A 44 2.56 19.29 3.65
N GLN A 45 2.41 19.38 2.33
CA GLN A 45 1.14 19.11 1.65
C GLN A 45 0.90 17.63 1.33
N THR A 46 1.96 16.84 1.12
CA THR A 46 1.83 15.37 1.00
C THR A 46 1.56 14.68 2.33
N THR A 47 1.77 15.39 3.44
CA THR A 47 1.38 14.94 4.77
C THR A 47 -0.02 15.48 5.07
N TYR A 48 -1.08 14.76 4.70
CA TYR A 48 -2.38 14.98 5.34
C TYR A 48 -2.18 14.70 6.83
N HIS A 49 -1.96 15.74 7.63
CA HIS A 49 -1.94 15.59 9.08
C HIS A 49 -3.38 15.32 9.48
N TRP A 50 -3.70 14.04 9.67
CA TRP A 50 -4.98 13.57 10.19
C TRP A 50 -5.39 14.37 11.44
N GLU A 51 -4.42 14.89 12.18
CA GLU A 51 -4.55 15.89 13.23
C GLU A 51 -5.41 17.09 12.82
N ASP A 52 -5.13 17.75 11.70
CA ASP A 52 -5.84 18.98 11.29
C ASP A 52 -7.31 18.74 10.96
N LEU A 53 -7.69 17.50 10.65
CA LEU A 53 -9.07 17.11 10.30
C LEU A 53 -9.81 16.46 11.47
N ILE A 54 -9.14 15.56 12.20
CA ILE A 54 -9.73 14.74 13.26
C ILE A 54 -9.69 15.47 14.61
N LEU A 55 -8.66 16.27 14.92
CA LEU A 55 -8.58 17.01 16.19
C LEU A 55 -9.74 17.97 16.40
N PRO A 56 -10.15 18.81 15.42
CA PRO A 56 -11.27 19.72 15.61
C PRO A 56 -12.57 18.96 15.89
N ALA A 57 -12.81 17.85 15.19
CA ALA A 57 -13.99 17.00 15.39
C ALA A 57 -13.99 16.33 16.77
N ILE A 58 -12.86 15.76 17.20
CA ILE A 58 -12.71 15.16 18.54
C ILE A 58 -12.89 16.23 19.62
N LYS A 59 -12.30 17.41 19.42
CA LYS A 59 -12.42 18.55 20.34
C LYS A 59 -13.88 18.95 20.51
N GLU A 60 -14.61 19.06 19.41
CA GLU A 60 -16.03 19.39 19.39
C GLU A 60 -16.86 18.33 20.13
N VAL A 61 -16.67 17.05 19.83
CA VAL A 61 -17.38 15.96 20.51
C VAL A 61 -17.11 15.93 22.01
N ILE A 62 -15.85 16.07 22.44
CA ILE A 62 -15.50 16.07 23.87
C ILE A 62 -16.13 17.27 24.59
N THR A 63 -16.14 18.44 23.94
CA THR A 63 -16.68 19.67 24.54
C THR A 63 -18.21 19.62 24.60
N THR A 64 -18.85 19.14 23.53
CA THR A 64 -20.29 19.26 23.33
C THR A 64 -21.07 18.06 23.88
N VAL A 65 -20.51 16.84 23.77
CA VAL A 65 -21.16 15.61 24.25
C VAL A 65 -20.72 15.25 25.67
N LEU A 66 -19.41 15.35 25.96
CA LEU A 66 -18.88 14.94 27.27
C LEU A 66 -18.83 16.09 28.29
N HIS A 67 -19.08 17.33 27.85
CA HIS A 67 -18.98 18.55 28.67
C HIS A 67 -17.67 18.65 29.46
N LYS A 68 -16.57 18.16 28.86
CA LYS A 68 -15.22 18.17 29.45
C LYS A 68 -14.30 19.11 28.69
N PRO A 69 -13.31 19.72 29.36
CA PRO A 69 -12.26 20.46 28.69
C PRO A 69 -11.45 19.51 27.80
N ALA A 70 -11.56 19.70 26.49
CA ALA A 70 -10.93 18.81 25.51
C ALA A 70 -9.41 18.80 25.58
N ALA A 71 -8.79 19.87 26.10
CA ALA A 71 -7.33 20.02 26.18
C ALA A 71 -6.65 18.88 26.95
N ASP A 72 -7.23 18.42 28.07
CA ASP A 72 -6.62 17.38 28.91
C ASP A 72 -6.73 15.98 28.31
N ILE A 73 -7.78 15.73 27.51
CA ILE A 73 -8.00 14.45 26.83
C ILE A 73 -7.17 14.41 25.54
N ILE A 74 -7.16 15.48 24.76
CA ILE A 74 -6.34 15.62 23.55
C ILE A 74 -4.86 15.46 23.91
N ARG A 75 -4.37 16.06 25.00
CA ARG A 75 -2.96 15.90 25.42
C ARG A 75 -2.58 14.45 25.73
N ARG A 76 -3.54 13.57 26.03
CA ARG A 76 -3.31 12.13 26.27
C ARG A 76 -3.35 11.29 25.00
N ILE A 77 -3.89 11.83 23.90
CA ILE A 77 -3.88 11.16 22.61
C ILE A 77 -2.48 11.36 22.02
N PRO A 78 -1.72 10.28 21.74
CA PRO A 78 -0.38 10.41 21.17
C PRO A 78 -0.48 10.90 19.71
N PHE A 79 -0.02 12.12 19.48
CA PHE A 79 -0.03 12.75 18.15
C PHE A 79 1.33 12.71 17.45
N SER A 80 2.42 12.41 18.16
CA SER A 80 3.73 12.38 17.49
C SER A 80 3.73 11.39 16.33
N ASN A 81 4.35 11.76 15.20
CA ASN A 81 4.55 10.88 14.05
C ASN A 81 5.08 9.50 14.46
N SER A 82 5.96 9.44 15.47
CA SER A 82 6.48 8.20 16.04
C SER A 82 5.43 7.33 16.74
N SER A 83 4.46 7.94 17.43
CA SER A 83 3.38 7.21 18.10
C SER A 83 2.33 6.71 17.12
N VAL A 84 2.04 7.49 16.08
CA VAL A 84 1.12 7.09 15.00
C VAL A 84 1.73 5.97 14.18
N HIS A 85 3.00 6.09 13.78
CA HIS A 85 3.73 5.05 13.06
C HIS A 85 3.74 3.73 13.85
N ARG A 86 4.13 3.76 15.13
CA ARG A 86 4.09 2.57 16.00
C ARG A 86 2.70 1.94 16.03
N ARG A 87 1.63 2.73 16.11
CA ARG A 87 0.26 2.20 16.10
C ARG A 87 -0.12 1.59 14.76
N ILE A 88 0.32 2.16 13.65
CA ILE A 88 0.12 1.59 12.32
C ILE A 88 0.81 0.23 12.23
N ASP A 89 2.06 0.15 12.70
CA ASP A 89 2.82 -1.10 12.70
C ASP A 89 2.14 -2.16 13.58
N GLU A 90 1.72 -1.80 14.80
CA GLU A 90 0.98 -2.71 15.71
C GLU A 90 -0.32 -3.22 15.09
N ILE A 91 -1.07 -2.35 14.40
CA ILE A 91 -2.31 -2.74 13.71
C ILE A 91 -1.98 -3.64 12.51
N ALA A 92 -0.95 -3.31 11.73
CA ALA A 92 -0.52 -4.10 10.59
C ALA A 92 -0.08 -5.50 11.01
N GLU A 93 0.76 -5.61 12.05
CA GLU A 93 1.18 -6.89 12.64
C GLU A 93 -0.02 -7.71 13.11
N ASN A 94 -0.99 -7.09 13.78
CA ASN A 94 -2.18 -7.79 14.25
C ASN A 94 -3.06 -8.30 13.10
N ILE A 95 -3.26 -7.49 12.06
CA ILE A 95 -4.01 -7.89 10.85
C ILE A 95 -3.29 -9.05 10.15
N GLU A 96 -1.98 -8.93 9.96
CA GLU A 96 -1.16 -9.96 9.32
C GLU A 96 -1.20 -11.27 10.11
N GLU A 97 -1.05 -11.22 11.43
CA GLU A 97 -1.12 -12.40 12.29
C GLU A 97 -2.50 -13.07 12.21
N SER A 98 -3.57 -12.28 12.29
CA SER A 98 -4.95 -12.76 12.17
C SER A 98 -5.19 -13.45 10.83
N LEU A 99 -4.75 -12.83 9.72
CA LEU A 99 -4.87 -13.41 8.39
C LEU A 99 -4.05 -14.70 8.27
N CYS A 100 -2.78 -14.69 8.66
CA CYS A 100 -1.91 -15.86 8.60
C CYS A 100 -2.49 -17.04 9.40
N ASN A 101 -2.97 -16.78 10.62
CA ASN A 101 -3.60 -17.81 11.45
C ASN A 101 -4.87 -18.38 10.81
N HIS A 102 -5.64 -17.58 10.09
CA HIS A 102 -6.78 -18.07 9.31
C HIS A 102 -6.33 -18.98 8.16
N LEU A 103 -5.32 -18.57 7.37
CA LEU A 103 -4.81 -19.31 6.23
C LEU A 103 -4.15 -20.65 6.59
N LYS A 104 -3.71 -20.82 7.85
CA LYS A 104 -3.23 -22.13 8.37
C LYS A 104 -4.30 -23.22 8.35
N THR A 105 -5.58 -22.82 8.49
CA THR A 105 -6.71 -23.75 8.66
C THR A 105 -7.72 -23.70 7.52
N CYS A 106 -7.59 -22.72 6.63
CA CYS A 106 -8.51 -22.50 5.52
C CYS A 106 -7.82 -22.77 4.18
N GLN A 107 -8.58 -23.22 3.19
CA GLN A 107 -8.13 -23.27 1.80
C GLN A 107 -8.28 -21.90 1.14
N PHE A 108 -7.32 -21.54 0.29
CA PHE A 108 -7.29 -20.22 -0.33
C PHE A 108 -6.64 -20.24 -1.71
N SER A 109 -7.00 -19.27 -2.52
CA SER A 109 -6.34 -18.97 -3.79
C SER A 109 -5.38 -17.81 -3.62
N ILE A 110 -4.22 -17.86 -4.28
CA ILE A 110 -3.25 -16.77 -4.29
C ILE A 110 -3.34 -16.01 -5.62
N GLN A 111 -3.21 -14.70 -5.58
CA GLN A 111 -2.95 -13.87 -6.76
C GLN A 111 -1.63 -13.13 -6.56
N LEU A 112 -0.72 -13.30 -7.51
CA LEU A 112 0.57 -12.61 -7.50
C LEU A 112 0.57 -11.47 -8.52
N ASP A 113 1.14 -10.34 -8.10
CA ASP A 113 1.28 -9.13 -8.90
C ASP A 113 2.67 -8.51 -8.69
N GLU A 114 3.21 -7.88 -9.72
CA GLU A 114 4.52 -7.22 -9.69
C GLU A 114 4.35 -5.72 -9.90
N SER A 115 4.85 -4.92 -8.95
CA SER A 115 4.82 -3.46 -9.04
C SER A 115 6.23 -2.89 -9.01
N THR A 116 6.52 -1.93 -9.90
CA THR A 116 7.81 -1.23 -9.90
C THR A 116 7.70 0.07 -9.11
N LEU A 117 8.61 0.28 -8.16
CA LEU A 117 8.74 1.52 -7.40
C LEU A 117 9.50 2.58 -8.21
N PRO A 118 9.33 3.89 -7.90
CA PRO A 118 10.09 4.96 -8.56
C PRO A 118 11.63 4.82 -8.45
N THR A 119 12.10 4.07 -7.45
CA THR A 119 13.51 3.71 -7.22
C THR A 119 14.02 2.60 -8.16
N ASN A 120 13.20 2.13 -9.10
CA ASN A 120 13.47 1.00 -10.00
C ASN A 120 13.60 -0.36 -9.27
N GLU A 121 13.13 -0.42 -8.03
CA GLU A 121 12.96 -1.66 -7.27
C GLU A 121 11.64 -2.34 -7.66
N THR A 122 11.62 -3.67 -7.66
CA THR A 122 10.40 -4.44 -7.97
C THR A 122 9.83 -5.05 -6.69
N LEU A 123 8.55 -4.83 -6.45
CA LEU A 123 7.77 -5.43 -5.38
C LEU A 123 6.94 -6.58 -5.90
N LEU A 124 7.03 -7.73 -5.23
CA LEU A 124 6.07 -8.82 -5.35
C LEU A 124 4.94 -8.57 -4.36
N LEU A 125 3.75 -8.38 -4.89
CA LEU A 125 2.50 -8.30 -4.13
C LEU A 125 1.80 -9.64 -4.18
N SER A 126 1.38 -10.14 -3.03
CA SER A 126 0.61 -11.37 -2.92
C SER A 126 -0.73 -11.07 -2.27
N TYR A 127 -1.80 -11.39 -2.98
CA TYR A 127 -3.16 -11.33 -2.47
C TYR A 127 -3.68 -12.73 -2.26
N VAL A 128 -4.49 -12.91 -1.23
CA VAL A 128 -5.20 -14.17 -0.97
C VAL A 128 -6.69 -13.95 -1.10
N ARG A 129 -7.36 -14.95 -1.65
CA ARG A 129 -8.81 -15.02 -1.69
C ARG A 129 -9.29 -16.31 -1.06
N PHE A 130 -10.20 -16.18 -0.10
CA PHE A 130 -10.71 -17.28 0.72
C PHE A 130 -12.17 -17.02 1.10
N THR A 131 -12.84 -18.06 1.62
CA THR A 131 -14.23 -17.92 2.07
C THR A 131 -14.27 -17.78 3.60
N LYS A 132 -14.88 -16.71 4.09
CA LYS A 132 -15.09 -16.46 5.52
C LYS A 132 -16.54 -16.04 5.73
N ASN A 133 -17.26 -16.76 6.60
CA ASN A 133 -18.68 -16.53 6.88
C ASN A 133 -19.52 -16.48 5.58
N GLU A 134 -19.34 -17.47 4.70
CA GLU A 134 -20.03 -17.60 3.40
C GLU A 134 -19.78 -16.43 2.43
N LYS A 135 -18.82 -15.55 2.72
CA LYS A 135 -18.41 -14.46 1.85
C LYS A 135 -17.01 -14.68 1.32
N ILE A 136 -16.80 -14.35 0.06
CA ILE A 136 -15.47 -14.33 -0.54
C ILE A 136 -14.77 -13.07 -0.04
N CYS A 137 -13.63 -13.26 0.62
CA CYS A 137 -12.75 -12.20 1.08
C CYS A 137 -11.52 -12.17 0.20
N GLN A 138 -10.98 -10.97 -0.05
CA GLN A 138 -9.69 -10.78 -0.69
C GLN A 138 -8.87 -9.82 0.17
N GLU A 139 -7.67 -10.25 0.55
CA GLU A 139 -6.78 -9.48 1.43
C GLU A 139 -5.34 -9.53 0.89
N LEU A 140 -4.57 -8.48 1.17
CA LEU A 140 -3.14 -8.46 0.87
C LEU A 140 -2.44 -9.35 1.90
N LEU A 141 -1.73 -10.37 1.43
CA LEU A 141 -0.95 -11.28 2.26
C LEU A 141 0.44 -10.70 2.58
N PHE A 142 1.14 -10.23 1.55
CA PHE A 142 2.44 -9.58 1.73
C PHE A 142 2.81 -8.69 0.54
N ALA A 143 3.73 -7.76 0.80
CA ALA A 143 4.48 -7.01 -0.20
C ALA A 143 5.97 -7.15 0.10
N ARG A 144 6.77 -7.74 -0.80
CA ARG A 144 8.21 -7.98 -0.58
C ARG A 144 9.03 -7.54 -1.79
N ASN A 145 10.22 -7.00 -1.52
CA ASN A 145 11.18 -6.66 -2.58
C ASN A 145 11.70 -7.92 -3.27
N LEU A 146 11.81 -7.86 -4.60
CA LEU A 146 12.48 -8.87 -5.40
C LEU A 146 13.92 -8.43 -5.66
N GLU A 147 14.86 -9.08 -4.98
CA GLU A 147 16.29 -8.82 -5.11
C GLU A 147 16.78 -9.35 -6.47
N THR A 148 16.92 -8.46 -7.45
CA THR A 148 17.90 -8.53 -8.55
C THR A 148 17.76 -9.58 -9.68
N ASN A 149 16.78 -10.48 -9.68
CA ASN A 149 16.51 -11.26 -10.89
C ASN A 149 15.07 -11.73 -10.91
N THR A 150 14.34 -11.34 -11.95
CA THR A 150 12.90 -11.56 -12.05
C THR A 150 12.51 -13.01 -12.35
N LYS A 151 13.37 -14.00 -12.10
CA LYS A 151 13.12 -15.42 -12.42
C LYS A 151 11.97 -16.01 -11.59
N GLY A 152 11.25 -16.98 -12.17
CA GLY A 152 10.15 -17.68 -11.47
C GLY A 152 10.57 -18.37 -10.18
N GLU A 153 11.82 -18.84 -10.11
CA GLU A 153 12.42 -19.41 -8.90
C GLU A 153 12.51 -18.38 -7.75
N THR A 154 12.93 -17.14 -8.02
CA THR A 154 13.01 -16.08 -7.01
C THR A 154 11.64 -15.77 -6.42
N ILE A 155 10.61 -15.72 -7.27
CA ILE A 155 9.22 -15.49 -6.86
C ILE A 155 8.75 -16.65 -5.97
N PHE A 156 9.03 -17.89 -6.38
CA PHE A 156 8.67 -19.09 -5.61
C PHE A 156 9.35 -19.09 -4.25
N ASN A 157 10.66 -18.89 -4.21
CA ASN A 157 11.43 -18.88 -2.96
C ASN A 157 10.98 -17.76 -2.02
N THR A 158 10.61 -16.59 -2.54
CA THR A 158 10.09 -15.47 -1.73
C THR A 158 8.75 -15.84 -1.09
N MET A 159 7.85 -16.46 -1.86
CA MET A 159 6.56 -16.93 -1.36
C MET A 159 6.72 -18.09 -0.38
N GLU A 160 7.57 -19.08 -0.70
CA GLU A 160 7.83 -20.24 0.16
C GLU A 160 8.42 -19.80 1.49
N LYS A 161 9.43 -18.92 1.46
CA LYS A 161 10.01 -18.33 2.67
C LYS A 161 8.97 -17.62 3.53
N PHE A 162 8.07 -16.84 2.93
CA PHE A 162 6.98 -16.20 3.68
C PHE A 162 6.06 -17.23 4.34
N CYS A 163 5.63 -18.24 3.58
CA CYS A 163 4.77 -19.30 4.09
C CYS A 163 5.45 -20.09 5.22
N ASP A 164 6.74 -20.39 5.09
CA ASP A 164 7.53 -21.08 6.12
C ASP A 164 7.67 -20.22 7.38
N GLU A 165 8.05 -18.95 7.25
CA GLU A 165 8.14 -17.98 8.36
C GLU A 165 6.82 -17.89 9.15
N LYS A 166 5.69 -17.88 8.44
CA LYS A 166 4.35 -17.79 9.03
C LYS A 166 3.70 -19.13 9.32
N GLN A 167 4.39 -20.25 9.04
CA GLN A 167 3.91 -21.62 9.21
C GLN A 167 2.57 -21.88 8.48
N ILE A 168 2.39 -21.30 7.29
CA ILE A 168 1.21 -21.50 6.44
C ILE A 168 1.46 -22.73 5.56
N PRO A 169 0.66 -23.81 5.67
CA PRO A 169 0.86 -25.00 4.86
C PRO A 169 0.55 -24.73 3.38
N LEU A 170 1.54 -24.97 2.49
CA LEU A 170 1.34 -24.79 1.05
C LEU A 170 0.18 -25.63 0.48
N LYS A 171 -0.11 -26.79 1.08
CA LYS A 171 -1.23 -27.67 0.70
C LYS A 171 -2.61 -27.00 0.79
N ASN A 172 -2.72 -25.87 1.50
CA ASN A 172 -3.97 -25.11 1.60
C ASN A 172 -4.21 -24.23 0.37
N ILE A 173 -3.20 -24.06 -0.50
CA ILE A 173 -3.32 -23.30 -1.74
C ILE A 173 -4.07 -24.16 -2.77
N ILE A 174 -5.27 -23.72 -3.16
CA ILE A 174 -6.11 -24.45 -4.13
C ILE A 174 -5.93 -23.95 -5.56
N SER A 175 -5.55 -22.67 -5.72
CA SER A 175 -5.31 -22.09 -7.03
C SER A 175 -4.38 -20.89 -6.96
N ILE A 176 -3.78 -20.57 -8.10
CA ILE A 176 -2.97 -19.38 -8.30
C ILE A 176 -3.43 -18.61 -9.52
N ALA A 177 -3.58 -17.29 -9.37
CA ALA A 177 -3.77 -16.35 -10.46
C ALA A 177 -2.48 -15.54 -10.64
N ILE A 178 -1.95 -15.49 -11.85
CA ILE A 178 -0.77 -14.68 -12.15
C ILE A 178 -1.07 -13.82 -13.36
N ASP A 179 -0.48 -12.63 -13.38
CA ASP A 179 -0.57 -11.74 -14.52
C ASP A 179 -0.07 -12.39 -15.82
N GLY A 180 -0.82 -12.14 -16.88
CA GLY A 180 -0.67 -12.68 -18.22
C GLY A 180 0.19 -11.88 -19.17
N THR A 181 0.81 -10.79 -18.73
CA THR A 181 1.54 -9.90 -19.62
C THR A 181 2.60 -10.68 -20.43
N PRO A 182 2.68 -10.53 -21.77
CA PRO A 182 3.55 -11.34 -22.64
C PRO A 182 5.03 -11.39 -22.24
N ALA A 183 5.54 -10.35 -21.57
CA ALA A 183 6.89 -10.27 -21.02
C ALA A 183 7.14 -11.21 -19.80
N MET A 184 6.11 -11.91 -19.32
CA MET A 184 6.09 -12.65 -18.05
C MET A 184 5.83 -14.17 -18.22
N THR A 185 5.46 -14.62 -19.42
CA THR A 185 4.95 -15.99 -19.65
C THR A 185 5.98 -17.11 -19.41
N GLY A 186 7.28 -16.87 -19.57
CA GLY A 186 8.31 -17.88 -19.29
C GLY A 186 8.50 -18.13 -17.80
N ARG A 187 8.52 -17.06 -17.01
CA ARG A 187 8.86 -17.09 -15.58
C ARG A 187 7.71 -17.58 -14.72
N HIS A 188 6.49 -17.20 -15.09
CA HIS A 188 5.28 -17.69 -14.41
C HIS A 188 5.11 -19.19 -14.63
N LYS A 189 5.52 -19.73 -15.79
CA LYS A 189 5.56 -21.18 -16.02
C LYS A 189 6.53 -21.88 -15.08
N ASP A 190 7.74 -21.33 -14.91
CA ASP A 190 8.73 -21.88 -13.99
C ASP A 190 8.20 -21.84 -12.54
N PHE A 191 7.69 -20.69 -12.09
CA PHE A 191 7.07 -20.55 -10.77
C PHE A 191 5.91 -21.55 -10.56
N ILE A 192 4.99 -21.66 -11.51
CA ILE A 192 3.87 -22.61 -11.44
C ILE A 192 4.40 -24.05 -11.38
N ALA A 193 5.47 -24.38 -12.11
CA ALA A 193 6.09 -25.70 -12.05
C ALA A 193 6.66 -25.99 -10.66
N TYR A 194 7.39 -25.05 -10.05
CA TYR A 194 7.89 -25.21 -8.69
C TYR A 194 6.76 -25.41 -7.68
N LEU A 195 5.70 -24.59 -7.77
CA LEU A 195 4.58 -24.71 -6.84
C LEU A 195 3.78 -26.00 -7.06
N LYS A 196 3.58 -26.44 -8.30
CA LYS A 196 2.93 -27.73 -8.61
C LYS A 196 3.73 -28.93 -8.12
N ASN A 197 5.06 -28.84 -8.08
CA ASN A 197 5.88 -29.91 -7.49
C ASN A 197 5.61 -30.08 -5.98
N LYS A 198 5.22 -28.99 -5.27
CA LYS A 198 4.87 -29.02 -3.84
C LYS A 198 3.38 -29.27 -3.62
N VAL A 199 2.53 -28.80 -4.52
CA VAL A 199 1.06 -28.88 -4.44
C VAL A 199 0.50 -29.32 -5.82
N PRO A 200 0.51 -30.63 -6.12
CA PRO A 200 0.16 -31.15 -7.45
C PRO A 200 -1.26 -30.83 -7.91
N ASP A 201 -2.20 -30.78 -6.96
CA ASP A 201 -3.64 -30.58 -7.22
C ASP A 201 -4.03 -29.11 -7.44
N MET A 202 -3.06 -28.18 -7.36
CA MET A 202 -3.31 -26.75 -7.48
C MET A 202 -3.65 -26.33 -8.92
N LEU A 203 -4.68 -25.49 -9.05
CA LEU A 203 -5.13 -24.93 -10.32
C LEU A 203 -4.42 -23.62 -10.66
N ALA A 204 -3.73 -23.57 -11.80
CA ALA A 204 -3.18 -22.32 -12.31
C ALA A 204 -4.19 -21.65 -13.24
N VAL A 205 -4.56 -20.41 -12.92
CA VAL A 205 -5.50 -19.58 -13.66
C VAL A 205 -4.74 -18.34 -14.18
N HIS A 206 -5.08 -17.92 -15.38
CA HIS A 206 -4.53 -16.70 -15.96
C HIS A 206 -5.35 -15.49 -15.48
N CYS A 207 -4.69 -14.41 -15.06
CA CYS A 207 -5.40 -13.19 -14.70
C CYS A 207 -5.89 -12.47 -15.97
N ASP A 208 -7.20 -12.25 -16.11
CA ASP A 208 -7.81 -11.60 -17.29
C ASP A 208 -7.79 -10.06 -17.23
N ILE A 209 -7.30 -9.47 -16.13
CA ILE A 209 -7.37 -8.02 -15.89
C ILE A 209 -6.38 -7.22 -16.75
N HIS A 210 -5.27 -7.82 -17.18
CA HIS A 210 -4.22 -7.15 -17.96
C HIS A 210 -4.23 -7.51 -19.46
N ARG A 211 -5.41 -7.82 -19.99
CA ARG A 211 -5.59 -8.23 -21.39
C ARG A 211 -5.74 -7.05 -22.35
#